data_AF-A0A355UHW1-F1
#
_entry.id   AF-A0A355UHW1-F1
#
_cell.length_a   1.000
_cell.length_b   1.000
_cell.length_c   1.000
_cell.angle_alpha   90.00
_cell.angle_beta   90.00
_cell.angle_gamma   90.00
#
_symmetry.space_group_name_H-M   'P 1'
#
loop_
_entity.id
_entity.type
_entity.pdbx_description
1 polymer ?
#
loop_
_entity_poly.entity_id
_entity_poly.type
_entity_poly.pdbx_seq_one_letter_code
_entity_poly.pdbx_strand_id
1 'polypeptide(L)'
;MLKNEIIKQLLKENIILATGCTEPVAVALCVAKAKETLGKEPQKIELHLSPNIIKNAMGVGIPGTNMKGLPIAVAIGVVGGDSSKGLDVLNDAKAYLDKAKQWLKENNLEVVHAKDVDKLYIEC
;
A
#
# COMPACT_ATOMS: atom_id res chain seq x y z
N MET A 1 22.86 32.50 0.15
CA MET A 1 21.59 32.15 0.83
C MET A 1 21.89 31.79 2.27
N LEU A 2 21.04 32.18 3.22
CA LEU A 2 21.19 31.81 4.63
C LEU A 2 21.07 30.29 4.78
N LYS A 3 21.95 29.64 5.57
CA LYS A 3 22.03 28.18 5.73
C LYS A 3 20.67 27.50 6.01
N ASN A 4 19.79 28.18 6.73
CA ASN A 4 18.45 27.69 7.06
C ASN A 4 17.51 27.59 5.85
N GLU A 5 17.64 28.48 4.86
CA GLU A 5 16.79 28.46 3.66
C GLU A 5 17.17 27.30 2.74
N ILE A 6 18.47 26.97 2.66
CA ILE A 6 18.96 25.79 1.95
C ILE A 6 18.42 24.51 2.61
N ILE A 7 18.45 24.42 3.95
CA ILE A 7 17.92 23.26 4.67
C ILE A 7 16.41 23.10 4.42
N LYS A 8 15.63 24.19 4.52
CA LYS A 8 14.18 24.14 4.25
C LYS A 8 13.90 23.71 2.81
N GLN A 9 14.67 24.20 1.85
CA GLN A 9 14.51 23.81 0.45
C GLN A 9 14.79 22.32 0.25
N LEU A 10 15.92 21.82 0.77
CA LEU A 10 16.27 20.40 0.70
C LEU A 10 15.20 19.52 1.34
N LEU A 11 14.63 19.91 2.48
CA LEU A 11 13.55 19.16 3.12
C LEU A 11 12.30 19.11 2.25
N LYS A 12 11.90 20.23 1.63
CA LYS A 12 10.74 20.27 0.73
C LYS A 12 10.94 19.44 -0.53
N GLU A 13 12.17 19.39 -1.04
CA GLU A 13 12.51 18.64 -2.25
C GLU A 13 12.62 17.12 -2.01
N ASN A 14 12.95 16.68 -0.79
CA ASN A 14 13.29 15.28 -0.50
C ASN A 14 12.31 14.57 0.45
N ILE A 15 11.30 15.26 0.98
CA ILE A 15 10.29 14.66 1.85
C ILE A 15 8.98 14.54 1.10
N ILE A 16 8.51 13.31 0.96
CA ILE A 16 7.18 12.98 0.45
C ILE A 16 6.27 12.58 1.61
N LEU A 17 4.99 12.95 1.49
CA LEU A 17 3.97 12.51 2.43
C LEU A 17 3.69 11.01 2.22
N ALA A 18 3.51 10.29 3.32
CA ALA A 18 3.14 8.89 3.31
C ALA A 18 2.13 8.61 4.44
N THR A 19 1.10 7.79 4.14
CA THR A 19 0.10 7.40 5.13
C THR A 19 0.51 6.09 5.82
N GLY A 20 1.02 6.17 7.05
CA GLY A 20 1.32 4.97 7.86
C GLY A 20 2.67 4.33 7.54
N CYS A 21 2.77 3.01 7.73
CA CYS A 21 4.00 2.25 7.45
C CYS A 21 4.19 2.08 5.93
N THR A 22 5.44 2.17 5.46
CA THR A 22 5.75 2.21 4.03
C THR A 22 5.51 0.88 3.33
N GLU A 23 5.66 -0.26 4.00
CA GLU A 23 5.46 -1.58 3.40
C GLU A 23 4.01 -1.89 3.03
N PRO A 24 2.99 -1.76 3.92
CA PRO A 24 1.59 -1.98 3.51
C PRO A 24 1.12 -0.94 2.48
N VAL A 25 1.65 0.29 2.54
CA VAL A 25 1.36 1.33 1.55
C VAL A 25 1.91 0.95 0.18
N ALA A 26 3.15 0.47 0.10
CA ALA A 26 3.77 0.09 -1.16
C ALA A 26 3.00 -1.06 -1.84
N VAL A 27 2.53 -2.04 -1.05
CA VAL A 27 1.71 -3.13 -1.60
C VAL A 27 0.33 -2.62 -2.03
N ALA A 28 -0.32 -1.78 -1.23
CA ALA A 28 -1.59 -1.16 -1.60
C ALA A 28 -1.48 -0.31 -2.88
N LEU A 29 -0.37 0.40 -3.05
CA LEU A 29 -0.06 1.18 -4.24
C LEU A 29 0.11 0.29 -5.47
N CYS A 30 0.85 -0.82 -5.33
CA CYS A 30 1.03 -1.81 -6.40
C CYS A 30 -0.34 -2.35 -6.87
N VAL A 31 -1.19 -2.75 -5.93
CA VAL A 31 -2.54 -3.26 -6.23
C VAL A 31 -3.46 -2.19 -6.82
N ALA A 32 -3.40 -0.96 -6.31
CA ALA A 32 -4.17 0.16 -6.87
C ALA A 32 -3.76 0.43 -8.32
N LYS A 33 -2.47 0.33 -8.64
CA LYS A 33 -1.97 0.48 -10.00
C LYS A 33 -2.35 -0.70 -10.90
N ALA A 34 -2.32 -1.92 -10.37
CA ALA A 34 -2.77 -3.11 -11.08
C ALA A 34 -4.27 -3.00 -11.43
N LYS A 35 -5.12 -2.57 -10.48
CA LYS A 35 -6.55 -2.28 -10.71
C LYS A 35 -6.76 -1.23 -11.80
N GLU A 36 -6.03 -0.11 -11.73
CA GLU A 36 -6.12 0.95 -12.76
C GLU A 36 -5.77 0.41 -14.14
N THR A 37 -4.69 -0.38 -14.24
CA THR A 37 -4.25 -1.00 -15.49
C THR A 37 -5.28 -2.02 -16.01
N LEU A 38 -5.91 -2.76 -15.10
CA LEU A 38 -6.97 -3.72 -15.40
C LEU A 38 -8.29 -3.05 -15.80
N GLY A 39 -8.52 -1.79 -15.39
CA GLY A 39 -9.73 -1.01 -15.66
C GLY A 39 -10.96 -1.42 -14.83
N LYS A 40 -10.81 -2.32 -13.86
CA LYS A 40 -11.89 -2.81 -12.97
C LYS A 40 -11.34 -3.39 -11.67
N GLU A 41 -12.21 -3.61 -10.70
CA GLU A 41 -11.85 -4.31 -9.45
C GLU A 41 -11.49 -5.78 -9.73
N PRO A 42 -10.30 -6.27 -9.31
CA PRO A 42 -9.93 -7.67 -9.43
C PRO A 42 -10.77 -8.55 -8.49
N GLN A 43 -10.99 -9.80 -8.90
CA GLN A 43 -11.67 -10.84 -8.10
C GLN A 43 -10.69 -11.85 -7.47
N LYS A 44 -9.48 -11.94 -8.03
CA LYS A 44 -8.35 -12.68 -7.48
C LYS A 44 -7.13 -11.79 -7.54
N ILE A 45 -6.35 -11.77 -6.45
CA ILE A 45 -5.02 -11.18 -6.39
C ILE A 45 -4.04 -12.25 -5.93
N GLU A 46 -2.90 -12.32 -6.60
CA GLU A 46 -1.76 -13.14 -6.19
C GLU A 46 -0.56 -12.23 -6.05
N LEU A 47 -0.08 -12.03 -4.81
CA LEU A 47 1.03 -11.15 -4.51
C LEU A 47 2.31 -11.96 -4.32
N HIS A 48 3.35 -11.63 -5.08
CA HIS A 48 4.69 -12.18 -4.89
C HIS A 48 5.53 -11.15 -4.13
N LEU A 49 5.80 -11.44 -2.86
CA LEU A 49 6.43 -10.49 -1.95
C LEU A 49 7.75 -11.02 -1.40
N SER A 50 8.75 -10.14 -1.28
CA SER A 50 9.96 -10.46 -0.51
C SER A 50 9.64 -10.74 0.96
N PRO A 51 10.41 -11.60 1.65
CA PRO A 51 10.21 -11.88 3.08
C PRO A 51 10.24 -10.63 3.98
N ASN A 52 10.97 -9.58 3.58
CA ASN A 52 11.03 -8.33 4.35
C ASN A 52 9.74 -7.51 4.23
N ILE A 53 9.12 -7.47 3.05
CA ILE A 53 7.82 -6.82 2.89
C ILE A 53 6.77 -7.54 3.74
N ILE A 54 6.74 -8.88 3.67
CA ILE A 54 5.76 -9.69 4.43
C ILE A 54 5.92 -9.43 5.94
N LYS A 55 7.13 -9.59 6.50
CA LYS A 55 7.33 -9.47 7.95
C LYS A 55 7.02 -8.06 8.47
N ASN A 56 7.34 -7.00 7.70
CA ASN A 56 7.14 -5.62 8.12
C ASN A 56 5.68 -5.16 7.90
N ALA A 57 5.00 -5.66 6.87
CA ALA A 57 3.61 -5.28 6.58
C ALA A 57 2.58 -6.03 7.42
N MET A 58 2.92 -7.19 8.01
CA MET A 58 1.90 -8.02 8.66
C MET A 58 1.40 -7.51 10.01
N GLY A 59 2.24 -6.85 10.81
CA GLY A 59 1.91 -6.44 12.18
C GLY A 59 1.45 -4.99 12.33
N VAL A 60 1.46 -4.21 11.25
CA VAL A 60 1.31 -2.75 11.30
C VAL A 60 -0.15 -2.31 11.16
N GLY A 61 -0.50 -1.24 11.86
CA GLY A 61 -1.83 -0.65 11.80
C GLY A 61 -2.03 0.20 10.55
N ILE A 62 -3.27 0.24 10.06
CA ILE A 62 -3.66 1.10 8.93
C ILE A 62 -4.31 2.38 9.48
N PRO A 63 -3.68 3.56 9.31
CA PRO A 63 -4.21 4.83 9.81
C PRO A 63 -5.66 5.09 9.38
N GLY A 64 -6.42 5.77 10.25
CA GLY A 64 -7.85 6.03 10.02
C GLY A 64 -8.75 4.81 10.22
N THR A 65 -8.18 3.63 10.50
CA THR A 65 -8.94 2.39 10.77
C THR A 65 -8.50 1.77 12.11
N ASN A 66 -9.30 0.81 12.61
CA ASN A 66 -8.93 -0.03 13.75
C ASN A 66 -8.37 -1.40 13.31
N MET A 67 -7.88 -1.49 12.06
CA MET A 67 -7.40 -2.74 11.47
C MET A 67 -5.87 -2.74 11.30
N LYS A 68 -5.33 -3.95 11.19
CA LYS A 68 -3.89 -4.19 11.04
C LYS A 68 -3.65 -5.22 9.95
N GLY A 69 -2.47 -5.12 9.34
CA GLY A 69 -1.92 -6.14 8.47
C GLY A 69 -2.15 -5.92 6.98
N LEU A 70 -1.43 -6.74 6.21
CA LEU A 70 -1.38 -6.69 4.75
C LEU A 70 -2.75 -6.91 4.06
N PRO A 71 -3.60 -7.88 4.47
CA PRO A 71 -4.83 -8.15 3.74
C PRO A 71 -5.77 -6.95 3.65
N ILE A 72 -5.93 -6.20 4.74
CA ILE A 72 -6.79 -5.02 4.74
C ILE A 72 -6.17 -3.87 3.93
N ALA A 73 -4.84 -3.69 3.96
CA ALA A 73 -4.16 -2.68 3.15
C ALA A 73 -4.37 -2.95 1.65
N VAL A 74 -4.21 -4.21 1.24
CA VAL A 74 -4.47 -4.66 -0.14
C VAL A 74 -5.91 -4.39 -0.54
N ALA A 75 -6.87 -4.81 0.29
CA ALA A 75 -8.29 -4.64 -0.02
C ALA A 75 -8.71 -3.17 -0.11
N ILE A 76 -8.15 -2.29 0.73
CA ILE A 76 -8.36 -0.84 0.62
C ILE A 76 -7.75 -0.32 -0.69
N GLY A 77 -6.54 -0.76 -1.04
CA GLY A 77 -5.91 -0.45 -2.33
C GLY A 77 -6.78 -0.83 -3.53
N VAL A 78 -7.44 -1.99 -3.46
CA VAL A 78 -8.45 -2.42 -4.45
C VAL A 78 -9.63 -1.47 -4.48
N VAL A 79 -10.41 -1.39 -3.41
CA VAL A 79 -11.75 -0.75 -3.49
C VAL A 79 -11.69 0.78 -3.51
N GLY A 80 -10.58 1.37 -3.04
CA GLY A 80 -10.48 2.81 -2.81
C GLY A 80 -9.12 3.44 -3.08
N GLY A 81 -8.09 2.64 -3.36
CA GLY A 81 -6.76 3.16 -3.66
C GLY A 81 -6.74 3.96 -4.96
N ASP A 82 -6.15 5.15 -4.90
CA ASP A 82 -5.81 6.01 -6.02
C ASP A 82 -4.30 5.97 -6.24
N SER A 83 -3.85 5.32 -7.32
CA SER A 83 -2.42 5.11 -7.59
C SER A 83 -1.66 6.43 -7.82
N SER A 84 -2.36 7.49 -8.23
CA SER A 84 -1.76 8.80 -8.48
C SER A 84 -1.27 9.48 -7.20
N LYS A 85 -1.77 9.05 -6.02
CA LYS A 85 -1.38 9.56 -4.70
C LYS A 85 -0.06 8.96 -4.19
N GLY A 86 0.55 8.01 -4.90
CA GLY A 86 1.81 7.40 -4.50
C GLY A 86 1.77 6.80 -3.09
N LEU A 87 2.68 7.20 -2.21
CA LEU A 87 2.72 6.70 -0.82
C LEU A 87 1.58 7.20 0.08
N ASP A 88 0.69 8.03 -0.45
CA ASP A 88 -0.51 8.49 0.24
C ASP A 88 -1.79 7.74 -0.22
N VAL A 89 -1.64 6.63 -0.95
CA VAL A 89 -2.75 5.80 -1.49
C VAL A 89 -3.77 5.33 -0.43
N LEU A 90 -3.36 5.24 0.84
CA LEU A 90 -4.21 4.81 1.96
C LEU A 90 -4.85 5.96 2.76
N ASN A 91 -4.68 7.23 2.36
CA ASN A 91 -5.15 8.38 3.15
C ASN A 91 -6.67 8.33 3.43
N ASP A 92 -7.46 7.85 2.48
CA ASP A 92 -8.92 7.74 2.59
C ASP A 92 -9.40 6.39 3.16
N ALA A 93 -8.51 5.59 3.76
CA ALA A 93 -8.77 4.22 4.21
C ALA A 93 -10.08 4.04 5.01
N LYS A 94 -10.42 5.01 5.86
CA LYS A 94 -11.64 4.97 6.68
C LYS A 94 -12.92 4.88 5.84
N ALA A 95 -12.99 5.62 4.73
CA ALA A 95 -14.17 5.67 3.86
C ALA A 95 -14.41 4.35 3.12
N TYR A 96 -13.35 3.56 2.93
CA TYR A 96 -13.36 2.33 2.16
C TYR A 96 -13.35 1.06 3.03
N LEU A 97 -13.29 1.20 4.34
CA LEU A 97 -13.07 0.10 5.28
C LEU A 97 -14.12 -1.02 5.15
N ASP A 98 -15.40 -0.68 5.06
CA ASP A 98 -16.47 -1.69 5.01
C ASP A 98 -16.52 -2.40 3.65
N LYS A 99 -16.28 -1.67 2.56
CA LYS A 99 -16.11 -2.27 1.22
C LYS A 99 -14.90 -3.18 1.15
N ALA A 100 -13.77 -2.79 1.75
CA ALA A 100 -12.55 -3.60 1.79
C ALA A 100 -12.76 -4.91 2.56
N LYS A 101 -13.46 -4.85 3.70
CA LYS A 101 -13.85 -6.05 4.46
C LYS A 101 -14.78 -6.96 3.66
N GLN A 102 -15.72 -6.39 2.91
CA GLN A 102 -16.61 -7.16 2.05
C GLN A 102 -15.82 -7.82 0.92
N TRP A 103 -14.93 -7.08 0.26
CA TRP A 103 -14.08 -7.62 -0.79
C TRP A 103 -13.25 -8.81 -0.31
N LEU A 104 -12.67 -8.73 0.90
CA LEU A 104 -11.92 -9.85 1.51
C LEU A 104 -12.76 -11.10 1.81
N LYS A 105 -14.09 -10.97 1.96
CA LYS A 105 -14.98 -12.11 2.17
C LYS A 105 -15.40 -12.78 0.86
N GLU A 106 -15.49 -11.99 -0.20
CA GLU A 106 -16.06 -12.40 -1.49
C GLU A 106 -14.99 -12.82 -2.51
N ASN A 107 -13.75 -12.34 -2.33
CA ASN A 107 -12.67 -12.48 -3.30
C ASN A 107 -11.46 -13.17 -2.67
N ASN A 108 -10.53 -13.61 -3.53
CA ASN A 108 -9.35 -14.33 -3.09
C ASN A 108 -8.09 -13.45 -3.11
N LEU A 109 -7.36 -13.46 -2.00
CA LEU A 109 -6.05 -12.84 -1.87
C LEU A 109 -5.05 -13.90 -1.46
N GLU A 110 -4.09 -14.16 -2.33
CA GLU A 110 -2.98 -15.07 -2.09
C GLU A 110 -1.68 -14.29 -1.95
N VAL A 111 -0.85 -14.68 -0.98
CA VAL A 111 0.48 -14.08 -0.75
C VAL A 111 1.52 -15.18 -0.85
N VAL A 112 2.39 -15.05 -1.85
CA VAL A 112 3.47 -15.97 -2.17
C VAL A 112 4.80 -15.35 -1.74
N HIS A 113 5.65 -16.16 -1.12
CA HIS A 113 7.03 -15.77 -0.82
C HIS A 113 7.87 -15.82 -2.09
N ALA A 114 8.22 -14.66 -2.63
CA ALA A 114 9.12 -14.56 -3.77
C ALA A 114 10.54 -15.02 -3.37
N LYS A 115 11.16 -15.82 -4.23
CA LYS A 115 12.53 -16.35 -4.06
C LYS A 115 13.48 -15.67 -5.01
N ASP A 116 14.75 -15.52 -4.60
CA ASP A 116 15.82 -14.95 -5.42
C ASP A 116 15.53 -13.52 -5.95
N VAL A 117 14.78 -12.74 -5.15
CA VAL A 117 14.42 -11.35 -5.44
C VAL A 117 15.15 -10.37 -4.52
N ASP A 118 15.08 -9.08 -4.88
CA ASP A 118 15.57 -7.99 -4.05
C ASP A 118 14.93 -7.96 -2.65
N LYS A 119 15.63 -7.31 -1.72
CA LYS A 119 15.18 -7.16 -0.33
C LYS A 119 13.82 -6.48 -0.20
N LEU A 120 13.45 -5.64 -1.17
CA LEU A 120 12.16 -4.96 -1.27
C LEU A 120 11.59 -5.32 -2.64
N TYR A 121 10.75 -6.35 -2.67
CA TYR A 121 10.11 -6.84 -3.88
C TYR A 121 8.60 -6.95 -3.67
N ILE A 122 7.84 -6.45 -4.66
CA ILE A 122 6.39 -6.50 -4.73
C ILE A 122 6.01 -6.71 -6.20
N GLU A 123 5.26 -7.77 -6.47
CA GLU A 123 4.62 -8.05 -7.76
C GLU A 123 3.17 -8.48 -7.50
N CYS A 124 2.26 -8.02 -8.36
CA CYS A 124 0.81 -8.19 -8.27
C CYS A 124 0.23 -8.47 -9.66
#